data_AF-A0AA45G4C9-F1
#
_entry.id   AF-A0AA45G4C9-F1
#
_cell.length_a   1.000
_cell.length_b   1.000
_cell.length_c   1.000
_cell.angle_alpha   90.00
_cell.angle_beta   90.00
_cell.angle_gamma   90.00
#
_symmetry.space_group_name_H-M   'P 1'
#
loop_
_entity.id
_entity.type
_entity.pdbx_description
1 polymer ?
#
loop_
_entity_poly.entity_id
_entity_poly.type
_entity_poly.pdbx_seq_one_letter_code
_entity_poly.pdbx_strand_id
1 'polypeptide(L)' 'MAKEKVVEAGWSLTATIVLVVRVLATIATVLTVLAWIVTAVRHSLNNVWLWPAVGSAAALIASTWVYGWIRVRYTRDEG' A
#
# COMPACT_ATOMS: atom_id res chain seq x y z
N MET A 1 4.11 16.25 27.65
CA MET A 1 5.51 15.93 27.24
C MET A 1 5.74 14.45 26.91
N ALA A 2 6.02 13.51 27.83
CA ALA A 2 6.41 12.14 27.42
C ALA A 2 5.32 11.37 26.63
N LYS A 3 4.06 11.48 27.06
CA LYS A 3 2.90 10.81 26.42
C LYS A 3 2.61 11.33 25.01
N GLU A 4 2.89 12.62 24.80
CA GLU A 4 2.66 13.38 23.57
C GLU A 4 3.70 13.01 22.50
N LYS A 5 4.98 12.97 22.90
CA LYS A 5 6.10 12.46 22.09
C LYS A 5 5.87 11.02 21.60
N VAL A 6 5.27 10.17 22.44
CA VAL A 6 4.96 8.77 22.09
C VAL A 6 3.85 8.68 21.04
N VAL A 7 2.82 9.52 21.14
CA VAL A 7 1.72 9.56 20.15
C VAL A 7 2.24 10.09 18.80
N GLU A 8 3.01 11.18 18.80
CA GLU A 8 3.67 11.69 17.60
C GLU A 8 4.58 10.65 16.94
N ALA A 9 5.39 9.94 17.73
CA ALA A 9 6.26 8.88 17.23
C ALA A 9 5.46 7.72 16.63
N GLY A 10 4.34 7.33 17.26
CA GLY A 10 3.43 6.31 16.74
C GLY A 10 2.83 6.69 15.38
N TRP A 11 2.38 7.94 15.24
CA TRP A 11 1.85 8.44 13.97
C TRP A 11 2.92 8.50 12.86
N SER A 12 4.11 9.02 13.18
CA SER A 12 5.23 9.10 12.24
C SER A 12 5.68 7.72 11.75
N LEU A 13 5.78 6.75 12.68
CA LEU A 13 6.11 5.36 12.34
C LEU A 13 5.04 4.74 11.44
N THR A 14 3.76 4.94 11.76
CA THR A 14 2.65 4.42 10.95
C THR A 14 2.66 5.00 9.54
N ALA A 15 2.86 6.31 9.40
CA ALA A 15 2.97 6.96 8.09
C ALA A 15 4.15 6.41 7.28
N THR A 16 5.30 6.20 7.93
CA THR A 16 6.49 5.63 7.29
C THR A 16 6.23 4.21 6.78
N ILE A 17 5.62 3.35 7.60
CA ILE A 17 5.25 1.99 7.21
C ILE A 17 4.31 2.00 5.99
N VAL A 18 3.31 2.87 6.00
CA VAL A 18 2.36 3.00 4.88
C VAL A 18 3.07 3.44 3.59
N LEU A 19 4.02 4.36 3.68
CA LEU A 19 4.83 4.78 2.53
C LEU A 19 5.68 3.63 1.99
N VAL A 20 6.36 2.88 2.87
CA VAL A 20 7.16 1.72 2.46
C VAL A 20 6.29 0.66 1.78
N VAL A 21 5.16 0.30 2.39
CA VAL A 21 4.19 -0.64 1.81
C VAL A 21 3.72 -0.15 0.45
N ARG A 22 3.41 1.14 0.31
CA ARG A 22 2.97 1.73 -0.95
C ARG A 22 4.03 1.63 -2.05
N VAL A 23 5.30 1.89 -1.73
CA VAL A 23 6.40 1.77 -2.69
C VAL A 23 6.55 0.32 -3.14
N LEU A 24 6.62 -0.61 -2.18
CA LEU A 24 6.73 -2.05 -2.48
C LEU A 24 5.53 -2.56 -3.27
N ALA A 25 4.31 -2.16 -2.91
CA ALA A 25 3.09 -2.54 -3.61
C ALA A 25 3.06 -1.96 -5.03
N THR A 26 3.56 -0.74 -5.26
CA THR A 26 3.68 -0.16 -6.61
C THR A 26 4.58 -1.02 -7.47
N ILE A 27 5.79 -1.31 -6.99
CA ILE A 27 6.77 -2.11 -7.71
C ILE A 27 6.22 -3.52 -7.99
N ALA A 28 5.67 -4.17 -6.96
CA ALA A 28 5.09 -5.50 -7.07
C ALA A 28 3.93 -5.53 -8.07
N THR A 29 3.04 -4.53 -8.05
CA THR A 29 1.91 -4.44 -8.99
C THR A 29 2.40 -4.35 -10.42
N VAL A 30 3.37 -3.49 -10.71
CA VAL A 30 3.93 -3.37 -12.07
C VAL A 30 4.51 -4.70 -12.54
N LEU A 31 5.37 -5.33 -11.73
CA LEU A 31 6.02 -6.59 -12.11
C LEU A 31 5.03 -7.74 -12.30
N THR A 32 4.08 -7.89 -11.38
CA THR A 32 3.10 -8.97 -11.41
C THR A 32 2.08 -8.79 -12.52
N VAL A 33 1.62 -7.56 -12.80
CA VAL A 33 0.73 -7.26 -13.93
C VAL A 33 1.44 -7.55 -15.25
N LEU A 34 2.70 -7.14 -15.42
CA LEU A 34 3.46 -7.44 -16.64
C LEU A 34 3.64 -8.95 -16.84
N ALA A 35 4.03 -9.67 -15.78
CA ALA A 35 4.16 -11.13 -15.84
C ALA A 35 2.83 -11.81 -16.17
N TRP A 36 1.72 -11.32 -15.60
CA TRP A 36 0.38 -11.80 -15.89
C TRP A 36 -0.02 -11.56 -17.35
N ILE A 37 0.22 -10.37 -17.90
CA ILE A 37 -0.10 -10.05 -19.30
C ILE A 37 0.71 -10.95 -20.25
N VAL A 38 2.03 -11.08 -20.02
CA VAL A 38 2.90 -11.90 -20.88
C VAL A 38 2.46 -13.36 -20.88
N THR A 39 2.09 -13.90 -19.72
CA THR A 39 1.61 -15.29 -19.61
C THR A 39 0.18 -15.47 -20.11
N ALA A 40 -0.67 -14.45 -19.97
CA ALA A 40 -2.03 -14.44 -20.48
C ALA A 40 -2.07 -14.53 -22.00
N VAL A 41 -1.20 -13.78 -22.69
CA VAL A 41 -1.07 -13.84 -24.15
C VAL A 41 -0.58 -15.21 -24.63
N ARG A 42 0.26 -15.88 -23.84
CA ARG A 42 0.85 -17.18 -24.23
C ARG A 42 -0.03 -18.38 -23.93
N HIS A 43 -0.86 -18.33 -22.89
CA HIS A 43 -1.53 -19.54 -22.39
C HIS A 43 -2.98 -19.30 -21.96
N SER A 44 -3.22 -18.46 -20.94
CA SER A 44 -4.55 -18.26 -20.38
C SER A 44 -4.60 -17.03 -19.48
N LEU A 45 -5.74 -16.34 -19.49
CA LEU A 45 -6.03 -15.22 -18.60
C LEU A 45 -6.02 -15.62 -17.12
N ASN A 46 -6.45 -16.84 -16.79
CA ASN A 46 -6.43 -17.36 -15.42
C ASN A 46 -5.12 -18.14 -15.18
N ASN A 47 -4.05 -17.41 -14.93
CA ASN A 47 -2.72 -17.96 -14.66
C ASN A 47 -2.20 -17.58 -13.27
N VAL A 48 -1.06 -18.17 -12.89
CA VAL A 48 -0.46 -18.02 -11.56
C VAL A 48 -0.16 -16.57 -11.16
N TRP A 49 0.01 -15.66 -12.11
CA TRP A 49 0.34 -14.25 -11.86
C TRP A 49 -0.89 -13.37 -11.64
N LEU A 50 -2.10 -13.87 -11.92
CA LEU A 50 -3.35 -13.11 -11.72
C LEU A 50 -3.52 -12.71 -10.25
N TRP A 51 -3.44 -13.67 -9.33
CA TRP A 51 -3.67 -13.42 -7.91
C TRP A 51 -2.61 -12.53 -7.24
N PRO A 52 -1.30 -12.69 -7.53
CA PRO A 52 -0.29 -11.72 -7.11
C PRO A 52 -0.55 -10.30 -7.65
N ALA A 53 -0.99 -10.15 -8.90
CA ALA A 53 -1.34 -8.85 -9.48
C ALA A 53 -2.55 -8.21 -8.78
N VAL A 54 -3.60 -9.00 -8.53
CA VAL A 54 -4.77 -8.55 -7.77
C VAL A 54 -4.38 -8.17 -6.33
N GLY A 55 -3.58 -8.99 -5.66
CA GLY A 55 -3.16 -8.77 -4.28
C GLY A 55 -2.31 -7.51 -4.11
N SER A 56 -1.37 -7.27 -5.02
CA SER A 56 -0.53 -6.06 -5.00
C SER A 56 -1.32 -4.79 -5.33
N ALA A 57 -2.24 -4.85 -6.29
CA ALA A 57 -3.17 -3.76 -6.56
C ALA A 57 -4.09 -3.46 -5.36
N ALA A 58 -4.61 -4.50 -4.68
CA ALA A 58 -5.40 -4.34 -3.47
C ALA A 58 -4.59 -3.71 -2.33
N ALA A 59 -3.32 -4.10 -2.16
CA ALA A 59 -2.42 -3.51 -1.18
C ALA A 59 -2.16 -2.01 -1.45
N LEU A 60 -2.06 -1.59 -2.72
CA LEU A 60 -1.99 -0.18 -3.09
C LEU A 60 -3.25 0.60 -2.66
N ILE A 61 -4.43 0.05 -2.94
CA ILE A 61 -5.70 0.67 -2.55
C ILE A 61 -5.77 0.79 -1.02
N ALA A 62 -5.46 -0.29 -0.31
CA ALA A 62 -5.43 -0.28 1.16
C ALA A 62 -4.44 0.77 1.70
N SER A 63 -3.21 0.84 1.16
CA SER A 63 -2.21 1.85 1.57
C SER A 63 -2.71 3.28 1.34
N THR A 64 -3.45 3.51 0.26
CA THR A 64 -4.05 4.80 -0.07
C THR A 64 -5.10 5.19 0.95
N TRP A 65 -5.96 4.24 1.29
CA TRP A 65 -7.06 4.46 2.22
C TRP A 65 -6.56 4.70 3.65
N VAL A 66 -5.60 3.89 4.09
CA VAL A 66 -4.95 4.04 5.41
C VAL A 66 -4.22 5.38 5.51
N TYR A 67 -3.46 5.78 4.49
CA TYR A 67 -2.78 7.09 4.48
C TYR A 67 -3.78 8.25 4.58
N GLY A 68 -4.89 8.19 3.83
CA GLY A 68 -5.94 9.21 3.87
C GLY A 68 -6.58 9.31 5.27
N TRP A 69 -6.87 8.17 5.89
CA TRP A 69 -7.42 8.12 7.23
C TRP A 69 -6.46 8.68 8.30
N ILE A 70 -5.17 8.36 8.21
CA ILE A 70 -4.13 8.93 9.08
C ILE A 70 -4.11 10.46 8.93
N ARG A 71 -4.11 10.96 7.69
CA ARG A 71 -4.08 12.40 7.41
C ARG A 71 -5.26 13.14 8.05
N VAL A 72 -6.48 12.63 7.89
CA VAL A 72 -7.69 13.26 8.42
C VAL A 72 -7.66 13.33 9.96
N ARG A 73 -7.16 12.29 10.63
CA ARG A 73 -7.10 12.27 12.09
C ARG A 73 -5.97 13.13 12.65
N TYR A 74 -4.81 13.10 12.00
CA TYR A 74 -3.68 13.95 12.39
C TYR A 74 -4.04 15.44 12.27
N THR A 75 -4.70 15.88 11.19
CA THR A 75 -5.14 17.28 11.02
C THR A 75 -6.22 17.72 12.02
N ARG A 76 -6.98 16.78 12.60
CA ARG A 76 -8.05 17.08 13.56
C ARG A 76 -7.54 17.28 15.00
N ASP A 77 -6.35 16.77 15.33
CA ASP A 77 -5.74 16.97 16.66
C ASP A 77 -4.89 18.26 16.73
N GLU A 78 -4.55 18.88 15.59
CA GLU A 78 -3.79 20.14 15.51
C GLU A 78 -4.65 21.43 15.37
N GLY A 79 -5.98 21.33 15.43
CA GLY A 79 -6.90 22.48 15.34
C GLY A 79 -7.85 22.57 16.54
#